data_AF-A0A939HGC2-F1
#
_entry.id   AF-A0A939HGC2-F1
#
_cell.length_a   1.000
_cell.length_b   1.000
_cell.length_c   1.000
_cell.angle_alpha   90.00
_cell.angle_beta   90.00
_cell.angle_gamma   90.00
#
_symmetry.space_group_name_H-M   'P 1'
#
loop_
_entity.id
_entity.type
_entity.pdbx_description
1 polymer ?
#
loop_
_entity_poly.entity_id
_entity_poly.type
_entity_poly.pdbx_seq_one_letter_code
_entity_poly.pdbx_strand_id
1 'polypeptide(L)'
;MMYEVASAQGETSARQRMRWQVSTLRQRLDPQGAGVFMITSWKDRTLHVVDESRGRESSMPVPGQQELTLPGQHPATGTYARLGSSTVAGEGCTLWRTTDTDGRQTDACYTADGLLLQVVQNGQVRVRALSVSRAAQPDSVFAIPAGLKSEGPAHP
;
A
#
# COMPACT_ATOMS: atom_id res chain seq x y z
N MET A 1 8.20 -7.48 4.10
CA MET A 1 7.87 -8.31 2.92
C MET A 1 8.45 -7.65 1.67
N MET A 2 8.68 -8.42 0.61
CA MET A 2 9.11 -7.88 -0.69
C MET A 2 8.02 -8.00 -1.73
N TYR A 3 7.88 -6.98 -2.56
CA TYR A 3 6.88 -6.89 -3.61
C TYR A 3 7.52 -6.52 -4.93
N GLU A 4 6.87 -6.93 -6.00
CA GLU A 4 7.07 -6.45 -7.35
C GLU A 4 5.89 -5.55 -7.74
N VAL A 5 6.20 -4.43 -8.42
CA VAL A 5 5.23 -3.45 -8.89
C VAL A 5 5.48 -3.19 -10.36
N ALA A 6 4.49 -3.43 -11.19
CA ALA A 6 4.56 -3.06 -12.60
C ALA A 6 4.51 -1.54 -12.75
N SER A 7 5.45 -0.98 -13.52
CA SER A 7 5.40 0.42 -13.95
C SER A 7 4.10 0.72 -14.69
N ALA A 8 3.63 1.98 -14.65
CA ALA A 8 2.42 2.42 -15.33
C ALA A 8 2.38 1.99 -16.82
N GLN A 9 3.55 1.97 -17.47
CA GLN A 9 3.74 1.65 -18.89
C GLN A 9 3.93 0.15 -19.18
N GLY A 10 4.01 -0.71 -18.16
CA GLY A 10 3.98 -2.18 -18.30
C GLY A 10 5.30 -2.83 -18.74
N GLU A 11 6.29 -2.06 -19.19
CA GLU A 11 7.56 -2.60 -19.72
C GLU A 11 8.60 -2.92 -18.63
N THR A 12 8.50 -2.29 -17.46
CA THR A 12 9.44 -2.49 -16.35
C THR A 12 8.71 -2.79 -15.04
N SER A 13 9.30 -3.64 -14.19
CA SER A 13 8.86 -3.85 -12.82
C SER A 13 9.87 -3.27 -11.84
N ALA A 14 9.37 -2.61 -10.80
CA ALA A 14 10.16 -2.13 -9.67
C ALA A 14 9.95 -3.06 -8.48
N ARG A 15 11.01 -3.30 -7.72
CA ARG A 15 10.89 -3.95 -6.42
C ARG A 15 10.65 -2.89 -5.36
N GLN A 16 9.79 -3.23 -4.40
CA GLN A 16 9.61 -2.42 -3.21
C GLN A 16 9.54 -3.32 -1.98
N ARG A 17 10.01 -2.80 -0.85
CA ARG A 17 9.74 -3.39 0.44
C ARG A 17 8.44 -2.80 0.96
N MET A 18 7.54 -3.67 1.41
CA MET A 18 6.36 -3.24 2.14
C MET A 18 6.46 -3.74 3.58
N ARG A 19 6.02 -2.89 4.51
CA ARG A 19 5.78 -3.23 5.90
C ARG A 19 4.34 -2.91 6.27
N TRP A 20 3.70 -3.83 6.95
CA TRP A 20 2.32 -3.72 7.41
C TRP A 20 2.29 -3.95 8.93
N GLN A 21 1.59 -3.07 9.64
CA GLN A 21 1.36 -3.18 11.08
C GLN A 21 -0.14 -3.22 11.34
N VAL A 22 -0.65 -4.41 11.62
CA VAL A 22 -2.09 -4.66 11.84
C VAL A 22 -2.64 -3.88 13.04
N SER A 23 -1.90 -3.81 14.15
CA SER A 23 -2.37 -3.22 15.42
C SER A 23 -2.71 -1.72 15.34
N THR A 24 -1.99 -0.98 14.50
CA THR A 24 -2.19 0.46 14.31
C THR A 24 -2.63 0.82 12.90
N LEU A 25 -2.81 -0.17 12.02
CA LEU A 25 -3.22 0.02 10.63
C LEU A 25 -2.28 0.99 9.89
N ARG A 26 -0.98 0.71 9.95
CA ARG A 26 0.06 1.48 9.27
C ARG A 26 0.74 0.66 8.20
N GLN A 27 0.97 1.29 7.05
CA GLN A 27 1.76 0.74 5.96
C GLN A 27 2.97 1.63 5.70
N ARG A 28 4.11 1.01 5.41
CA ARG A 28 5.30 1.68 4.89
C ARG A 28 5.72 1.02 3.59
N LEU A 29 5.95 1.84 2.57
CA LEU A 29 6.46 1.43 1.26
C LEU A 29 7.84 2.05 1.05
N ASP A 30 8.83 1.21 0.81
CA ASP A 30 10.20 1.60 0.48
C ASP A 30 10.52 1.08 -0.94
N PRO A 31 10.33 1.90 -2.00
CA PRO A 31 10.77 1.55 -3.34
C PRO A 31 12.29 1.34 -3.39
N GLN A 32 12.74 0.25 -4.02
CA GLN A 32 14.15 -0.07 -4.08
C GLN A 32 14.91 1.00 -4.88
N GLY A 33 15.96 1.57 -4.29
CA GLY A 33 16.85 2.52 -4.95
C GLY A 33 16.32 3.96 -5.05
N ALA A 34 15.16 4.28 -4.48
CA ALA A 34 14.57 5.62 -4.62
C ALA A 34 15.07 6.65 -3.59
N GLY A 35 15.56 6.22 -2.41
CA GLY A 35 15.87 7.14 -1.31
C GLY A 35 14.64 7.84 -0.71
N VAL A 36 13.45 7.39 -1.09
CA VAL A 36 12.15 7.86 -0.61
C VAL A 36 11.41 6.69 0.02
N PHE A 37 10.57 6.98 1.01
CA PHE A 37 9.56 6.04 1.48
C PHE A 37 8.25 6.75 1.77
N MET A 38 7.18 5.98 1.79
CA MET A 38 5.83 6.47 2.03
C MET A 38 5.23 5.74 3.21
N ILE A 39 4.56 6.48 4.09
CA ILE A 39 3.82 5.93 5.22
C ILE A 39 2.36 6.33 5.10
N THR A 40 1.48 5.35 5.13
CA THR A 40 0.04 5.55 5.19
C THR A 40 -0.46 5.13 6.57
N SER A 41 -1.13 6.03 7.28
CA SER A 41 -1.82 5.75 8.54
C SER A 41 -3.33 5.85 8.32
N TRP A 42 -4.03 4.73 8.45
CA TRP A 42 -5.50 4.73 8.31
C TRP A 42 -6.19 5.34 9.52
N LYS A 43 -5.63 5.16 10.73
CA LYS A 43 -6.16 5.76 11.95
C LYS A 43 -6.07 7.29 11.91
N ASP A 44 -4.92 7.80 11.47
CA ASP A 44 -4.68 9.25 11.43
C ASP A 44 -5.15 9.89 10.12
N ARG A 45 -5.53 9.07 9.13
CA ARG A 45 -5.93 9.48 7.78
C ARG A 45 -4.87 10.31 7.07
N THR A 46 -3.60 10.00 7.30
CA THR A 46 -2.46 10.69 6.69
C THR A 46 -1.67 9.80 5.74
N LEU A 47 -1.12 10.46 4.72
CA LEU A 47 -0.08 9.95 3.85
C LEU A 47 1.15 10.84 4.01
N HIS A 48 2.24 10.27 4.50
CA HIS A 48 3.53 10.95 4.58
C HIS A 48 4.44 10.43 3.47
N VAL A 49 5.09 11.34 2.76
CA VAL A 49 6.19 11.03 1.83
C VAL A 49 7.45 11.61 2.43
N VAL A 50 8.44 10.75 2.63
CA VAL A 50 9.74 11.11 3.19
C VAL A 50 10.81 10.90 2.12
N ASP A 51 11.55 11.95 1.81
CA ASP A 51 12.70 11.93 0.92
C ASP A 51 13.96 12.20 1.76
N GLU A 52 14.60 11.12 2.22
CA GLU A 52 15.81 11.22 3.04
C GLU A 52 16.98 11.74 2.20
N SER A 53 17.00 11.46 0.90
CA SER A 53 18.05 11.92 -0.01
C SER A 53 18.08 13.44 -0.16
N ARG A 54 16.93 14.10 0.01
CA ARG A 54 16.78 15.56 -0.05
C ARG A 54 16.53 16.21 1.31
N GLY A 55 16.47 15.44 2.38
CA GLY A 55 16.19 15.93 3.73
C GLY A 55 14.80 16.58 3.86
N ARG A 56 13.79 16.02 3.18
CA ARG A 56 12.44 16.60 3.08
C ARG A 56 11.37 15.61 3.48
N GLU A 57 10.26 16.13 3.97
CA GLU A 57 9.03 15.36 4.13
C GLU A 57 7.81 16.18 3.71
N SER A 58 6.75 15.49 3.32
CA SER A 58 5.44 16.10 3.08
C SER A 58 4.36 15.21 3.68
N SER A 59 3.33 15.84 4.22
CA SER A 59 2.14 15.16 4.72
C SER A 59 0.92 15.66 3.97
N MET A 60 0.04 14.73 3.60
CA MET A 60 -1.24 15.02 2.98
C MET A 60 -2.31 14.12 3.56
N PRO A 61 -3.58 14.54 3.55
CA PRO A 61 -4.69 13.62 3.78
C PRO A 61 -4.63 12.48 2.77
N VAL A 62 -4.95 11.25 3.18
CA VAL A 62 -5.01 10.15 2.21
C VAL A 62 -6.09 10.47 1.15
N PRO A 63 -5.79 10.33 -0.16
CA PRO A 63 -6.75 10.61 -1.21
C PRO A 63 -8.01 9.73 -1.12
N GLY A 64 -9.19 10.32 -1.31
CA GLY A 64 -10.49 9.64 -1.35
C GLY A 64 -11.47 10.10 -0.28
N GLN A 65 -12.68 10.52 -0.70
CA GLN A 65 -13.81 10.84 0.21
C GLN A 65 -14.53 9.57 0.70
N GLN A 66 -14.30 8.42 0.07
CA GLN A 66 -14.79 7.13 0.54
C GLN A 66 -13.99 6.67 1.75
N GLU A 67 -14.68 6.02 2.70
CA GLU A 67 -14.06 5.29 3.81
C GLU A 67 -12.81 4.56 3.31
N LEU A 68 -11.67 4.97 3.84
CA LEU A 68 -10.39 4.32 3.66
C LEU A 68 -10.61 2.84 3.95
N THR A 69 -10.75 2.04 2.90
CA THR A 69 -10.97 0.60 3.04
C THR A 69 -9.74 0.10 3.76
N LEU A 70 -9.92 -0.35 5.00
CA LEU A 70 -8.82 -0.95 5.74
C LEU A 70 -8.35 -2.14 4.90
N PRO A 71 -7.04 -2.31 4.70
CA PRO A 71 -6.52 -3.49 4.06
C PRO A 71 -7.17 -4.75 4.68
N GLY A 72 -7.73 -5.64 3.86
CA GLY A 72 -8.43 -6.87 4.30
C GLY A 72 -9.82 -6.69 4.90
N GLN A 73 -10.34 -5.47 5.01
CA GLN A 73 -11.75 -5.23 5.36
C GLN A 73 -12.56 -4.89 4.12
N HIS A 74 -13.87 -5.13 4.19
CA HIS A 74 -14.82 -4.60 3.22
C HIS A 74 -15.13 -3.16 3.64
N PRO A 75 -15.06 -2.16 2.77
CA PRO A 75 -15.62 -0.88 3.13
C PRO A 75 -17.13 -1.07 3.30
N ALA A 76 -17.71 -0.34 4.25
CA ALA A 76 -19.15 -0.33 4.43
C ALA A 76 -19.87 0.28 3.22
N THR A 77 -19.13 0.94 2.32
CA THR A 77 -19.63 1.64 1.14
C THR A 77 -18.81 1.33 -0.12
N GLY A 78 -19.51 1.05 -1.24
CA GLY A 78 -18.93 0.69 -2.55
C GLY A 78 -19.21 -0.75 -3.00
N THR A 79 -19.07 -1.04 -4.28
CA THR A 79 -19.37 -2.34 -4.90
C THR A 79 -18.20 -3.32 -4.73
N TYR A 80 -17.96 -3.79 -3.50
CA TYR A 80 -16.96 -4.84 -3.25
C TYR A 80 -17.58 -6.22 -3.48
N ALA A 81 -17.14 -6.93 -4.52
CA ALA A 81 -17.61 -8.29 -4.80
C ALA A 81 -16.54 -9.32 -4.45
N ARG A 82 -16.88 -10.28 -3.60
CA ARG A 82 -16.02 -11.43 -3.31
C ARG A 82 -15.98 -12.32 -4.55
N LEU A 83 -14.78 -12.56 -5.09
CA LEU A 83 -14.59 -13.40 -6.27
C LEU A 83 -14.16 -14.83 -5.91
N GLY A 84 -13.54 -15.02 -4.76
CA GLY A 84 -13.04 -16.32 -4.32
C GLY A 84 -11.83 -16.20 -3.40
N SER A 85 -10.96 -17.21 -3.41
CA SER A 85 -9.71 -17.23 -2.66
C SER A 85 -8.53 -17.59 -3.55
N SER A 86 -7.32 -17.26 -3.11
CA SER A 86 -6.06 -17.57 -3.79
C SER A 86 -4.94 -17.80 -2.78
N THR A 87 -3.76 -18.17 -3.26
CA THR A 87 -2.54 -18.28 -2.47
C THR A 87 -1.40 -17.56 -3.19
N VAL A 88 -0.77 -16.60 -2.53
CA VAL A 88 0.31 -15.78 -3.11
C VAL A 88 1.45 -15.70 -2.10
N ALA A 89 2.67 -15.96 -2.53
CA ALA A 89 3.85 -16.01 -1.67
C ALA A 89 3.70 -16.93 -0.43
N GLY A 90 2.96 -18.04 -0.59
CA GLY A 90 2.67 -19.00 0.49
C GLY A 90 1.53 -18.60 1.44
N GLU A 91 0.90 -17.45 1.23
CA GLU A 91 -0.14 -16.93 2.10
C GLU A 91 -1.52 -17.02 1.44
N GLY A 92 -2.51 -17.52 2.18
CA GLY A 92 -3.90 -17.56 1.75
C GLY A 92 -4.54 -16.17 1.77
N CYS A 93 -5.23 -15.81 0.69
CA CYS A 93 -5.94 -14.53 0.58
C CYS A 93 -7.32 -14.68 -0.07
N THR A 94 -8.19 -13.71 0.17
CA THR A 94 -9.49 -13.57 -0.48
C THR A 94 -9.38 -12.57 -1.61
N LEU A 95 -9.93 -12.92 -2.77
CA LEU A 95 -9.99 -12.07 -3.96
C LEU A 95 -11.24 -11.18 -3.89
N TRP A 96 -11.02 -9.88 -3.96
CA TRP A 96 -12.03 -8.84 -3.93
C TRP A 96 -11.98 -8.02 -5.20
N ARG A 97 -13.12 -7.85 -5.86
CA ARG A 97 -13.30 -6.86 -6.91
C ARG A 97 -13.64 -5.52 -6.29
N THR A 98 -12.89 -4.49 -6.66
CA THR A 98 -13.09 -3.10 -6.27
C THR A 98 -12.96 -2.19 -7.48
N THR A 99 -13.21 -0.90 -7.28
CA THR A 99 -13.01 0.16 -8.27
C THR A 99 -11.98 1.12 -7.71
N ASP A 100 -10.95 1.45 -8.49
CA ASP A 100 -9.97 2.46 -8.09
C ASP A 100 -10.54 3.89 -8.20
N THR A 101 -9.73 4.88 -7.82
CA THR A 101 -10.12 6.30 -7.83
C THR A 101 -10.45 6.84 -9.21
N ASP A 102 -9.98 6.17 -10.27
CA ASP A 102 -10.21 6.54 -11.66
C ASP A 102 -11.44 5.82 -12.26
N GLY A 103 -12.19 5.08 -11.42
CA GLY A 103 -13.36 4.34 -11.86
C GLY A 103 -13.03 3.00 -12.53
N ARG A 104 -11.77 2.56 -12.51
CA ARG A 104 -11.36 1.31 -13.16
C ARG A 104 -11.52 0.13 -12.21
N GLN A 105 -12.03 -0.96 -12.75
CA GLN A 105 -12.18 -2.20 -11.99
C GLN A 105 -10.81 -2.82 -11.69
N THR A 106 -10.60 -3.18 -10.43
CA THR A 106 -9.38 -3.82 -9.94
C THR A 106 -9.73 -5.01 -9.06
N ASP A 107 -8.95 -6.08 -9.17
CA ASP A 107 -9.09 -7.26 -8.31
C ASP A 107 -7.90 -7.30 -7.34
N ALA A 108 -8.17 -7.24 -6.04
CA ALA A 108 -7.17 -7.23 -4.99
C ALA A 108 -7.27 -8.49 -4.11
N CYS A 109 -6.14 -9.13 -3.84
CA CYS A 109 -6.04 -10.27 -2.92
C CYS A 109 -5.51 -9.81 -1.57
N TYR A 110 -6.32 -9.95 -0.52
CA TYR A 110 -5.96 -9.60 0.85
C TYR A 110 -6.03 -10.81 1.78
N THR A 111 -5.10 -10.91 2.71
CA THR A 111 -5.24 -11.82 3.87
C THR A 111 -6.32 -11.27 4.82
N ALA A 112 -6.79 -12.10 5.74
CA ALA A 112 -7.81 -11.73 6.72
C ALA A 112 -7.38 -10.57 7.65
N ASP A 113 -6.08 -10.44 7.91
CA ASP A 113 -5.48 -9.38 8.72
C ASP A 113 -5.02 -8.16 7.91
N GLY A 114 -5.37 -8.11 6.62
CA GLY A 114 -5.16 -6.93 5.79
C GLY A 114 -3.87 -6.85 5.02
N LEU A 115 -3.11 -7.91 4.93
CA LEU A 115 -1.94 -7.91 4.06
C LEU A 115 -2.38 -7.99 2.59
N LEU A 116 -2.09 -6.93 1.82
CA LEU A 116 -2.25 -6.97 0.36
C LEU A 116 -1.22 -7.94 -0.23
N LEU A 117 -1.64 -8.95 -0.98
CA LEU A 117 -0.73 -9.88 -1.62
C LEU A 117 -0.65 -9.70 -3.14
N GLN A 118 -1.73 -9.28 -3.79
CA GLN A 118 -1.75 -9.08 -5.23
C GLN A 118 -2.79 -8.04 -5.64
N VAL A 119 -2.49 -7.24 -6.66
CA VAL A 119 -3.46 -6.41 -7.37
C VAL A 119 -3.39 -6.75 -8.85
N VAL A 120 -4.55 -6.98 -9.45
CA VAL A 120 -4.74 -7.18 -10.88
C VAL A 120 -5.62 -6.06 -11.41
N GLN A 121 -5.18 -5.38 -12.46
CA GLN A 121 -5.94 -4.34 -13.16
C GLN A 121 -5.88 -4.65 -14.66
N ASN A 122 -7.04 -4.61 -15.33
CA ASN A 122 -7.15 -4.95 -16.76
C ASN A 122 -6.54 -6.33 -17.11
N GLY A 123 -6.68 -7.31 -16.21
CA GLY A 123 -6.13 -8.66 -16.38
C GLY A 123 -4.61 -8.76 -16.16
N GLN A 124 -3.91 -7.66 -15.86
CA GLN A 124 -2.47 -7.65 -15.62
C GLN A 124 -2.17 -7.50 -14.13
N VAL A 125 -1.21 -8.28 -13.64
CA VAL A 125 -0.70 -8.15 -12.27
C VAL A 125 0.08 -6.83 -12.16
N ARG A 126 -0.44 -5.91 -11.34
CA ARG A 126 0.16 -4.60 -11.10
C ARG A 126 1.04 -4.60 -9.85
N VAL A 127 0.65 -5.36 -8.83
CA VAL A 127 1.38 -5.51 -7.58
C VAL A 127 1.34 -6.97 -7.19
N ARG A 128 2.46 -7.53 -6.75
CA ARG A 128 2.53 -8.92 -6.24
C ARG A 128 3.55 -9.05 -5.11
N ALA A 129 3.15 -9.69 -4.03
CA ALA A 129 4.07 -10.12 -2.97
C ALA A 129 4.98 -11.23 -3.51
N LEU A 130 6.29 -11.05 -3.37
CA LEU A 130 7.31 -12.04 -3.69
C LEU A 130 7.64 -12.89 -2.47
N SER A 131 7.64 -12.29 -1.28
CA SER A 131 7.85 -12.98 -0.01
C SER A 131 7.15 -12.28 1.14
N VAL A 132 6.58 -13.07 2.04
CA VAL A 132 5.94 -12.60 3.26
C VAL A 132 6.72 -13.08 4.48
N SER A 133 6.87 -12.20 5.46
CA SER A 133 7.46 -12.52 6.76
C SER A 133 6.55 -11.91 7.84
N ARG A 134 6.00 -12.78 8.68
CA ARG A 134 5.05 -12.45 9.75
C ARG A 134 5.84 -12.13 11.03
N ALA A 135 6.45 -10.95 11.08
CA ALA A 135 7.15 -10.46 12.27
C ALA A 135 6.54 -9.14 12.74
N ALA A 136 6.38 -8.99 14.06
CA ALA A 136 5.94 -7.74 14.66
C ALA A 136 6.89 -6.61 14.24
N GLN A 137 6.32 -5.50 13.77
CA GLN A 137 7.07 -4.31 13.40
C GLN A 137 7.01 -3.32 14.57
N PRO A 138 8.14 -2.82 15.07
CA PRO A 138 8.13 -1.78 16.09
C PRO A 138 7.65 -0.46 15.48
N ASP A 139 7.05 0.39 16.31
CA ASP A 139 6.50 1.68 15.91
C ASP A 139 7.53 2.62 15.25
N SER A 140 8.80 2.50 15.65
CA SER A 140 9.90 3.29 15.09
C SER A 140 10.10 3.10 13.58
N VAL A 141 9.67 1.96 13.02
CA VAL A 141 9.68 1.73 11.57
C VAL A 141 8.77 2.69 10.81
N PHE A 142 7.72 3.18 11.48
CA PHE A 142 6.72 4.08 10.91
C PHE A 142 6.86 5.51 11.44
N ALA A 143 7.95 5.82 12.15
CA ALA A 143 8.25 7.18 12.58
C ALA A 143 8.82 8.00 11.41
N ILE A 144 8.46 9.28 11.36
CA ILE A 144 9.11 10.25 10.47
C ILE A 144 10.43 10.69 11.12
N PRO A 145 11.57 10.60 10.42
CA PRO A 145 12.85 11.07 10.95
C PRO A 145 12.80 12.55 11.34
N ALA A 146 13.46 12.88 12.45
CA ALA A 146 13.58 14.27 12.88
C ALA A 146 14.55 15.05 11.97
N GLY A 147 14.41 16.38 11.93
CA GLY A 147 15.33 17.27 11.22
C GLY A 147 15.08 17.39 9.71
N LEU A 148 14.03 16.75 9.20
CA LEU A 148 13.58 16.93 7.82
C LEU A 148 12.84 18.26 7.66
N LYS A 149 13.00 18.88 6.49
CA LYS A 149 12.24 20.08 6.13
C LYS A 149 10.85 19.68 5.63
N SER A 150 9.80 20.11 6.32
CA SER A 150 8.43 19.93 5.86
C SER A 150 8.15 20.80 4.63
N GLU A 151 7.58 20.20 3.60
CA GLU A 151 7.11 20.87 2.39
C GLU A 151 5.64 20.51 2.13
N GLY A 152 4.92 21.40 1.45
CA GLY A 152 3.56 21.10 1.02
C GLY A 152 3.51 19.90 0.08
N PRO A 153 2.34 19.26 -0.09
CA PRO A 153 2.17 18.20 -1.08
C PRO A 153 2.63 18.66 -2.46
N ALA A 154 3.26 17.78 -3.24
CA ALA A 154 3.60 18.10 -4.62
C ALA A 154 2.30 18.42 -5.39
N HIS A 155 2.18 19.65 -5.90
CA HIS A 155 1.11 20.02 -6.81
C HIS A 155 1.39 19.41 -8.19
N PRO A 156 0.42 18.72 -8.83
CA PRO A 156 0.56 18.30 -10.22
C PRO A 156 0.69 19.48 -11.18
#